data_AF-A0A6M0HV99-F1
#
_entry.id   AF-A0A6M0HV99-F1
#
_cell.length_a   1.000
_cell.length_b   1.000
_cell.length_c   1.000
_cell.angle_alpha   90.00
_cell.angle_beta   90.00
_cell.angle_gamma   90.00
#
_symmetry.space_group_name_H-M   'P 1'
#
loop_
_entity.id
_entity.type
_entity.pdbx_description
1 polymer ?
#
loop_
_entity_poly.entity_id
_entity_poly.type
_entity_poly.pdbx_seq_one_letter_code
_entity_poly.pdbx_strand_id
1 'polypeptide(L)'
;MTASLHTLGAGASAGAYYTQDPYRETQNRDEYYAKDGGGQWWTSGESVVRDGAAVDLASFRDLCAGRDPRTGRSLVRGAGEGHRAGWDVTLTSPKSFSL
;
A
#
# COMPACT_ATOMS: atom_id res chain seq x y z
N MET A 1 0.49 -20.80 -7.96
CA MET A 1 0.52 -19.41 -7.47
C MET A 1 1.87 -18.83 -7.85
N THR A 2 1.90 -17.60 -8.33
CA THR A 2 3.15 -16.89 -8.67
C THR A 2 3.26 -15.62 -7.85
N ALA A 3 4.49 -15.18 -7.60
CA ALA A 3 4.80 -13.91 -6.96
C ALA A 3 5.61 -13.06 -7.95
N SER A 4 5.25 -11.79 -8.06
CA SER A 4 6.01 -10.78 -8.79
C SER A 4 6.45 -9.68 -7.81
N LEU A 5 7.66 -9.17 -8.01
CA LEU A 5 8.28 -8.16 -7.15
C LEU A 5 8.57 -6.91 -7.96
N HIS A 6 8.06 -5.77 -7.50
CA HIS A 6 8.30 -4.47 -8.10
C HIS A 6 8.78 -3.47 -7.06
N THR A 7 9.66 -2.55 -7.46
CA THR A 7 10.00 -1.39 -6.64
C THR A 7 8.88 -0.36 -6.71
N LEU A 8 8.42 0.13 -5.56
CA LEU A 8 7.57 1.31 -5.54
C LEU A 8 8.38 2.57 -5.87
N GLY A 9 7.66 3.62 -6.27
CA GLY A 9 8.24 4.94 -6.49
C GLY A 9 8.75 5.61 -5.21
N ALA A 10 8.97 6.92 -5.28
CA ALA A 10 9.44 7.71 -4.15
C ALA A 10 8.36 8.63 -3.57
N GLY A 11 8.40 8.85 -2.26
CA GLY A 11 7.54 9.78 -1.54
C GLY A 11 6.08 9.33 -1.37
N ALA A 12 5.25 10.24 -0.87
CA ALA A 12 3.86 9.97 -0.51
C ALA A 12 2.99 9.51 -1.68
N SER A 13 3.32 9.92 -2.92
CA SER A 13 2.60 9.54 -4.13
C SER A 13 3.01 8.17 -4.68
N ALA A 14 4.05 7.53 -4.14
CA ALA A 14 4.52 6.22 -4.64
C ALA A 14 3.45 5.12 -4.56
N GLY A 15 2.54 5.24 -3.59
CA GLY A 15 1.39 4.37 -3.40
C GLY A 15 0.11 4.84 -4.10
N ALA A 16 0.20 5.78 -5.04
CA ALA A 16 -0.96 6.34 -5.75
C ALA A 16 -1.84 5.26 -6.38
N TYR A 17 -1.25 4.21 -6.96
CA TYR A 17 -1.99 3.10 -7.54
C TYR A 17 -2.99 2.43 -6.57
N TYR A 18 -2.69 2.41 -5.26
CA TYR A 18 -3.56 1.83 -4.23
C TYR A 18 -4.44 2.85 -3.52
N THR A 19 -4.15 4.15 -3.69
CA THR A 19 -4.82 5.23 -2.92
C THR A 19 -5.61 6.19 -3.79
N GLN A 20 -5.42 6.15 -5.11
CA GLN A 20 -6.22 6.90 -6.06
C GLN A 20 -7.42 6.06 -6.46
N ASP A 21 -8.53 6.75 -6.56
CA ASP A 21 -9.86 6.22 -6.81
C ASP A 21 -9.86 5.23 -8.00
N PRO A 22 -10.24 3.94 -7.80
CA PRO A 22 -10.35 2.98 -8.88
C PRO A 22 -11.31 3.43 -9.99
N TYR A 23 -12.19 4.41 -9.73
CA TYR A 23 -13.19 4.89 -10.68
C TYR A 23 -12.68 5.67 -11.89
N ARG A 24 -11.45 6.20 -11.87
CA ARG A 24 -11.04 7.17 -12.92
C ARG A 24 -10.51 6.52 -14.20
N GLU A 25 -10.06 5.27 -14.13
CA GLU A 25 -9.57 4.51 -15.29
C GLU A 25 -9.94 3.03 -15.16
N THR A 26 -11.02 2.63 -15.86
CA THR A 26 -11.43 1.25 -16.22
C THR A 26 -12.73 0.77 -15.55
N GLN A 27 -13.86 0.97 -16.23
CA GLN A 27 -15.23 0.51 -15.88
C GLN A 27 -15.42 -1.02 -15.67
N ASN A 28 -14.35 -1.81 -15.61
CA ASN A 28 -14.38 -3.28 -15.54
C ASN A 28 -13.51 -3.88 -14.42
N ARG A 29 -12.87 -3.06 -13.57
CA ARG A 29 -11.99 -3.54 -12.47
C ARG A 29 -12.63 -3.45 -11.08
N ASP A 30 -13.88 -2.98 -11.00
CA ASP A 30 -14.36 -2.20 -9.86
C ASP A 30 -15.03 -2.97 -8.71
N GLU A 31 -15.34 -4.27 -8.84
CA GLU A 31 -16.05 -4.96 -7.74
C GLU A 31 -15.16 -5.50 -6.62
N TYR A 32 -13.93 -5.96 -6.90
CA TYR A 32 -13.17 -6.70 -5.89
C TYR A 32 -12.40 -5.80 -4.91
N TYR A 33 -11.87 -4.66 -5.36
CA TYR A 33 -11.28 -3.67 -4.45
C TYR A 33 -12.34 -2.93 -3.62
N ALA A 34 -13.60 -2.91 -4.07
CA ALA A 34 -14.71 -2.29 -3.37
C ALA A 34 -15.40 -3.23 -2.36
N LYS A 35 -15.46 -4.55 -2.64
CA LYS A 35 -16.11 -5.55 -1.75
C LYS A 35 -15.28 -5.96 -0.53
N ASP A 36 -13.97 -6.14 -0.68
CA ASP A 36 -13.13 -6.74 0.38
C ASP A 36 -12.33 -5.73 1.23
N GLY A 37 -12.49 -4.43 0.97
CA GLY A 37 -11.93 -3.35 1.78
C GLY A 37 -10.51 -2.94 1.39
N GLY A 38 -10.13 -1.72 1.79
CA GLY A 38 -8.89 -1.01 1.41
C GLY A 38 -7.57 -1.61 1.90
N GLY A 39 -7.51 -2.92 2.18
CA GLY A 39 -6.36 -3.64 2.69
C GLY A 39 -6.26 -3.66 4.22
N GLN A 40 -5.37 -4.52 4.72
CA GLN A 40 -5.08 -4.69 6.14
C GLN A 40 -3.58 -4.61 6.40
N TRP A 41 -3.20 -3.99 7.51
CA TRP A 41 -1.81 -3.98 7.96
C TRP A 41 -1.40 -5.36 8.48
N TRP A 42 -0.25 -5.82 8.00
CA TRP A 42 0.42 -7.01 8.51
C TRP A 42 1.79 -6.62 9.06
N THR A 43 2.05 -6.93 10.33
CA THR A 43 3.31 -6.61 11.00
C THR A 43 3.77 -7.75 11.89
N SER A 44 5.07 -7.84 12.14
CA SER A 44 5.62 -8.68 13.21
C SER A 44 6.24 -7.78 14.29
N GLY A 45 5.89 -8.05 15.56
CA GLY A 45 6.42 -7.28 16.70
C GLY A 45 5.85 -5.87 16.84
N GLU A 46 6.58 -5.01 17.56
CA GLU A 46 6.21 -3.62 17.79
C GLU A 46 6.39 -2.79 16.50
N SER A 47 5.31 -2.13 16.06
CA SER A 47 5.26 -1.40 14.80
C SER A 47 4.47 -0.09 14.94
N VAL A 48 4.74 0.84 14.03
CA VAL A 48 4.04 2.14 13.90
C VAL A 48 2.58 1.99 13.48
N VAL A 49 2.21 0.82 12.95
CA VAL A 49 0.84 0.42 12.61
C VAL A 49 0.48 -0.85 13.36
N ARG A 50 -0.82 -1.05 13.61
CA ARG A 50 -1.32 -2.21 14.32
C ARG A 50 -1.62 -3.35 13.36
N ASP A 51 -1.05 -4.51 13.62
CA ASP A 51 -1.39 -5.75 12.91
C ASP A 51 -2.91 -6.01 12.91
N GLY A 52 -3.45 -6.43 11.78
CA GLY A 52 -4.88 -6.67 11.60
C GLY A 52 -5.76 -5.42 11.47
N ALA A 53 -5.21 -4.20 11.59
CA ALA A 53 -5.99 -2.98 11.38
C ALA A 53 -6.22 -2.70 9.90
N ALA A 54 -7.39 -2.13 9.56
CA ALA A 54 -7.64 -1.62 8.22
C ALA A 54 -6.63 -0.53 7.84
N VAL A 55 -6.27 -0.47 6.56
CA VAL A 55 -5.36 0.56 6.05
C VAL A 55 -6.12 1.88 5.91
N ASP A 56 -5.67 2.89 6.64
CA ASP A 56 -6.01 4.28 6.38
C ASP A 56 -5.10 4.86 5.29
N LEU A 57 -5.69 5.46 4.26
CA LEU A 57 -4.95 5.92 3.07
C LEU A 57 -3.98 7.06 3.39
N ALA A 58 -4.31 7.92 4.36
CA ALA A 58 -3.40 8.99 4.77
C ALA A 58 -2.17 8.41 5.48
N SER A 59 -2.38 7.49 6.41
CA SER A 59 -1.32 6.79 7.13
C SER A 59 -0.40 6.00 6.17
N PHE A 60 -0.97 5.33 5.16
CA PHE A 60 -0.17 4.65 4.14
C PHE A 60 0.71 5.62 3.33
N ARG A 61 0.19 6.79 2.94
CA ARG A 61 0.95 7.82 2.22
C ARG A 61 2.11 8.36 3.07
N ASP A 62 1.89 8.60 4.36
CA ASP A 62 2.94 9.04 5.27
C ASP A 62 4.07 8.01 5.39
N LEU A 63 3.72 6.73 5.48
CA LEU A 63 4.69 5.63 5.50
C LEU A 63 5.45 5.51 4.17
N CYS A 64 4.79 5.71 3.03
CA CYS A 64 5.48 5.79 1.72
C CYS A 64 6.53 6.91 1.70
N ALA A 65 6.29 8.01 2.40
CA ALA A 65 7.24 9.10 2.57
C ALA A 65 8.25 8.88 3.72
N GLY A 66 8.24 7.73 4.40
CA GLY A 66 9.13 7.43 5.52
C GLY A 66 8.81 8.24 6.79
N ARG A 67 7.55 8.62 6.98
CA ARG A 67 7.08 9.41 8.14
C ARG A 67 6.14 8.59 9.02
N ASP A 68 6.18 8.89 10.31
CA ASP A 68 5.26 8.34 11.30
C ASP A 68 3.87 8.94 11.10
N PRO A 69 2.83 8.14 10.79
CA PRO A 69 1.46 8.63 10.59
C PRO A 69 0.86 9.37 11.78
N ARG A 70 1.33 9.08 13.01
CA ARG A 70 0.77 9.66 14.24
C ARG A 70 1.39 11.00 14.59
N THR A 71 2.67 11.17 14.27
CA THR A 71 3.46 12.33 14.72
C THR A 71 3.99 13.19 13.57
N GLY A 72 3.94 12.70 12.33
CA GLY A 72 4.53 13.32 11.15
C GLY A 72 6.07 13.34 11.14
N ARG A 73 6.71 12.77 12.17
CA ARG A 73 8.18 12.75 12.29
C ARG A 73 8.80 11.78 11.31
N SER A 74 10.00 12.08 10.85
CA SER A 74 10.77 11.18 10.00
C SER A 74 11.14 9.91 10.77
N LEU A 75 10.77 8.75 10.24
CA LEU A 75 11.20 7.44 10.73
C LEU A 75 12.61 7.09 10.27
N VAL A 76 13.04 7.68 9.15
CA VAL A 76 14.34 7.44 8.52
C VAL A 76 14.97 8.76 8.09
N ARG A 77 16.31 8.76 7.91
CA ARG A 77 17.05 9.96 7.47
C ARG A 77 16.64 10.45 6.07
N GLY A 78 16.19 9.55 5.20
CA GLY A 78 15.79 9.84 3.82
C GLY A 78 14.29 10.09 3.62
N ALA A 79 13.55 10.44 4.68
CA ALA A 79 12.11 10.69 4.59
C ALA A 79 11.78 11.91 3.70
N GLY A 80 10.61 11.89 3.06
CA GLY A 80 10.15 12.93 2.13
C GLY A 80 10.06 12.44 0.68
N GLU A 81 10.17 13.36 -0.27
CA GLU A 81 9.92 13.09 -1.70
C GLU A 81 10.89 12.07 -2.32
N GLY A 82 12.14 12.04 -1.85
CA GLY A 82 13.15 11.08 -2.34
C GLY A 82 13.11 9.72 -1.65
N HIS A 83 12.23 9.51 -0.67
CA HIS A 83 12.14 8.26 0.09
C HIS A 83 11.60 7.13 -0.79
N ARG A 84 12.36 6.05 -1.01
CA ARG A 84 11.81 4.86 -1.68
C ARG A 84 10.75 4.22 -0.79
N ALA A 85 9.51 4.22 -1.24
CA ALA A 85 8.36 3.81 -0.43
C ALA A 85 8.38 2.33 -0.03
N GLY A 86 9.01 1.49 -0.84
CA GLY A 86 9.20 0.07 -0.54
C GLY A 86 9.08 -0.81 -1.76
N TRP A 87 8.50 -1.99 -1.54
CA TRP A 87 8.35 -3.04 -2.54
C TRP A 87 6.88 -3.45 -2.62
N ASP A 88 6.42 -3.67 -3.85
CA ASP A 88 5.15 -4.31 -4.12
C ASP A 88 5.39 -5.79 -4.44
N VAL A 89 4.73 -6.66 -3.67
CA VAL A 89 4.72 -8.10 -3.90
C VAL A 89 3.32 -8.51 -4.30
N THR A 90 3.09 -8.68 -5.60
CA THR A 90 1.80 -9.12 -6.13
C THR A 90 1.75 -10.64 -6.22
N LEU A 91 0.83 -11.24 -5.47
CA LEU A 91 0.54 -12.67 -5.47
C LEU A 91 -0.62 -12.98 -6.40
N THR A 92 -0.38 -13.81 -7.41
CA THR A 92 -1.39 -14.19 -8.41
C THR A 92 -1.79 -15.65 -8.22
N SER A 93 -3.08 -15.89 -7.98
CA SER A 93 -3.65 -17.24 -7.93
C SER A 93 -3.66 -17.88 -9.33
N PRO A 94 -3.59 -19.22 -9.44
CA PRO A 94 -3.82 -19.88 -10.72
C PRO A 94 -5.18 -19.50 -11.29
N LYS A 95 -5.28 -19.42 -12.62
CA LYS A 95 -6.49 -18.94 -13.30
C LYS A 95 -7.75 -19.71 -12.92
N SER A 96 -7.63 -21.01 -12.62
CA SER A 96 -8.74 -21.86 -12.18
C SER A 96 -9.38 -21.42 -10.85
N PHE A 97 -8.69 -20.63 -10.02
CA PHE A 97 -9.19 -20.08 -8.75
C PHE A 97 -9.73 -18.66 -8.88
N SER A 98 -9.57 -18.04 -10.06
CA SER A 98 -9.99 -16.66 -10.35
C SER A 98 -11.14 -16.59 -11.35
N LEU A 99 -11.73 -17.74 -11.69
CA LEU A 99 -12.89 -17.87 -12.57
C LEU A 99 -14.20 -17.62 -11.81
#